data_AF-A0A496DXS8-F1
#
_entry.id   AF-A0A496DXS8-F1
#
_cell.length_a   1.000
_cell.length_b   1.000
_cell.length_c   1.000
_cell.angle_alpha   90.00
_cell.angle_beta   90.00
_cell.angle_gamma   90.00
#
_symmetry.space_group_name_H-M   'P 1'
#
loop_
_entity.id
_entity.type
_entity.pdbx_description
1 polymer ?
#
loop_
_entity_poly.entity_id
_entity_poly.type
_entity_poly.pdbx_seq_one_letter_code
_entity_poly.pdbx_strand_id
1 'polypeptide(L)'
;MDSTNLCNALRMEFEGVFESKIPLDAFPAKIQDMILALARQENYSIEYMMASLLVAVSTAIGNAVNIRIRGGWISNPALYMILVGRPGMGKTPPLDFAFRPIRKHDAKIIKQFKLDMEHYNSLIENNKVKKDKSSSLPDKPVLRRIIISDFTPEALMRALDDNQRGVVVYVDEIMGMFNAVNQYSKGQLIEQLLTAFSGKPLDISRCSIPVPIHIEHPFINIVGTMQTTRMHELIEKGYKDNGLIDRIIFVYPSSQEISDWGLDEDSSVSTFGKYSSMWDSIINKVISLPFTENEDDRAIHNVLEFSSEAKAYFTNWRNNAIRAVNQIQDDGLVDSRVIKAPMITARLALVLQILRWACNEAHKDFVDIDSTKSAIALSEYFENCYTNIQRYMLRESVEPQKRELLDCLSATFTTADAIQAGKEVGLSERSVMYSLVNLATNKIIKKVKRGEYEKLQ
;
A
#
# COMPACT_ATOMS: atom_id res chain seq x y z
N MET A 1 -25.50 21.68 -1.26
CA MET A 1 -24.79 20.45 -0.88
C MET A 1 -25.63 19.28 -1.30
N ASP A 2 -25.05 18.34 -2.04
CA ASP A 2 -25.69 17.09 -2.44
C ASP A 2 -26.14 16.30 -1.18
N SER A 3 -27.32 15.69 -1.20
CA SER A 3 -27.90 14.96 -0.06
C SER A 3 -26.98 13.82 0.42
N THR A 4 -26.24 13.21 -0.50
CA THR A 4 -25.27 12.15 -0.19
C THR A 4 -24.10 12.68 0.63
N ASN A 5 -23.57 13.86 0.30
CA ASN A 5 -22.47 14.46 1.04
C ASN A 5 -22.87 14.82 2.48
N LEU A 6 -24.09 15.31 2.68
CA LEU A 6 -24.60 15.59 4.03
C LEU A 6 -24.79 14.30 4.84
N CYS A 7 -25.33 13.25 4.22
CA CYS A 7 -25.51 11.96 4.88
C CYS A 7 -24.15 11.33 5.27
N ASN A 8 -23.17 11.40 4.38
CA ASN A 8 -21.82 10.92 4.65
C ASN A 8 -21.17 11.69 5.80
N ALA A 9 -21.30 13.03 5.84
CA ALA A 9 -20.77 13.85 6.93
C ALA A 9 -21.34 13.45 8.30
N LEU A 10 -22.66 13.25 8.39
CA LEU A 10 -23.31 12.80 9.64
C LEU A 10 -22.86 11.40 10.07
N ARG A 11 -22.71 10.47 9.11
CA ARG A 11 -22.22 9.12 9.39
C ARG A 11 -20.75 9.13 9.82
N MET A 12 -19.91 9.96 9.21
CA MET A 12 -18.51 10.12 9.61
C MET A 12 -18.38 10.61 11.06
N GLU A 13 -19.24 11.53 11.48
CA GLU A 13 -19.30 11.99 12.87
C GLU A 13 -19.68 10.85 13.82
N PHE A 14 -20.70 10.07 13.47
CA PHE A 14 -21.15 8.93 14.27
C PHE A 14 -20.10 7.82 14.40
N GLU A 15 -19.36 7.52 13.33
CA GLU A 15 -18.31 6.48 13.29
C GLU A 15 -16.96 6.99 13.85
N GLY A 16 -16.89 8.18 14.44
CA GLY A 16 -15.65 8.72 15.03
C GLY A 16 -14.54 9.00 14.01
N VAL A 17 -14.87 9.13 12.72
CA VAL A 17 -13.91 9.34 11.61
C VAL A 17 -13.14 10.65 11.81
N PHE A 18 -13.83 11.71 12.23
CA PHE A 18 -13.21 13.01 12.50
C PHE A 18 -12.28 12.99 13.72
N GLU A 19 -12.67 12.29 14.78
CA GLU A 19 -11.85 12.13 15.99
C GLU A 19 -10.56 11.36 15.69
N SER A 20 -10.69 10.31 14.87
CA SER A 20 -9.57 9.48 14.41
C SER A 20 -8.77 10.11 13.26
N LYS A 21 -9.17 11.30 12.78
CA LYS A 21 -8.54 12.04 11.67
C LYS A 21 -8.39 11.21 10.39
N ILE A 22 -9.33 10.32 10.13
CA ILE A 22 -9.34 9.49 8.93
C ILE A 22 -9.78 10.36 7.75
N PRO A 23 -8.98 10.51 6.67
CA PRO A 23 -9.29 11.39 5.55
C PRO A 23 -10.26 10.71 4.57
N LEU A 24 -11.44 10.32 5.05
CA LEU A 24 -12.45 9.66 4.22
C LEU A 24 -13.04 10.61 3.17
N ASP A 25 -13.09 11.90 3.49
CA ASP A 25 -13.47 12.99 2.58
C ASP A 25 -12.58 13.08 1.34
N ALA A 26 -11.38 12.48 1.36
CA ALA A 26 -10.48 12.38 0.23
C ALA A 26 -11.05 11.55 -0.94
N PHE A 27 -12.03 10.68 -0.67
CA PHE A 27 -12.62 9.77 -1.66
C PHE A 27 -13.85 10.38 -2.35
N PRO A 28 -14.25 9.87 -3.54
CA PRO A 28 -15.52 10.26 -4.16
C PRO A 28 -16.71 9.97 -3.25
N ALA A 29 -17.78 10.76 -3.36
CA ALA A 29 -18.94 10.68 -2.46
C ALA A 29 -19.58 9.28 -2.45
N LYS A 30 -19.64 8.61 -3.60
CA LYS A 30 -20.16 7.24 -3.73
C LYS A 30 -19.30 6.20 -3.02
N ILE A 31 -17.98 6.43 -3.00
CA ILE A 31 -17.03 5.54 -2.33
C ILE A 31 -17.11 5.73 -0.82
N GLN A 32 -17.24 6.98 -0.36
CA GLN A 32 -17.49 7.27 1.06
C GLN A 32 -18.74 6.56 1.58
N ASP A 33 -19.87 6.67 0.87
CA ASP A 33 -21.14 6.02 1.24
C ASP A 33 -20.99 4.49 1.32
N MET A 34 -20.28 3.90 0.36
CA MET A 34 -19.97 2.46 0.37
C MET A 34 -19.10 2.07 1.57
N ILE A 35 -18.01 2.80 1.85
CA ILE A 35 -17.10 2.48 2.96
C ILE A 35 -17.86 2.53 4.29
N LEU A 36 -18.66 3.58 4.53
CA LEU A 36 -19.44 3.74 5.75
C LEU A 36 -20.51 2.65 5.89
N ALA A 37 -21.17 2.28 4.79
CA ALA A 37 -22.16 1.20 4.82
C ALA A 37 -21.54 -0.16 5.13
N LEU A 38 -20.40 -0.49 4.50
CA LEU A 38 -19.70 -1.76 4.74
C LEU A 38 -19.05 -1.79 6.13
N ALA A 39 -18.58 -0.66 6.65
CA ALA A 39 -18.08 -0.57 8.01
C ALA A 39 -19.18 -0.93 9.02
N ARG A 40 -20.38 -0.38 8.84
CA ARG A 40 -21.51 -0.64 9.73
C ARG A 40 -22.11 -2.04 9.59
N GLN A 41 -22.27 -2.54 8.36
CA GLN A 41 -23.01 -3.79 8.10
C GLN A 41 -22.12 -5.03 8.08
N GLU A 42 -20.88 -4.90 7.61
CA GLU A 42 -19.94 -6.03 7.48
C GLU A 42 -18.81 -5.97 8.52
N ASN A 43 -18.84 -4.98 9.41
CA ASN A 43 -17.82 -4.73 10.44
C ASN A 43 -16.41 -4.54 9.85
N TYR A 44 -16.32 -3.97 8.64
CA TYR A 44 -15.04 -3.69 7.98
C TYR A 44 -14.39 -2.43 8.57
N SER A 45 -13.09 -2.48 8.87
CA SER A 45 -12.36 -1.25 9.22
C SER A 45 -12.35 -0.29 8.04
N ILE A 46 -12.72 0.97 8.31
CA ILE A 46 -12.74 2.08 7.36
C ILE A 46 -11.34 2.25 6.73
N GLU A 47 -10.29 2.20 7.53
CA GLU A 47 -8.90 2.35 7.09
C GLU A 47 -8.46 1.24 6.14
N TYR A 48 -8.70 -0.02 6.50
CA TYR A 48 -8.34 -1.15 5.64
C TYR A 48 -9.15 -1.12 4.35
N MET A 49 -10.42 -0.72 4.42
CA MET A 49 -11.27 -0.59 3.24
C MET A 49 -10.77 0.52 2.31
N MET A 50 -10.54 1.73 2.82
CA MET A 50 -9.94 2.85 2.07
C MET A 50 -8.66 2.44 1.34
N ALA A 51 -7.75 1.82 2.08
CA ALA A 51 -6.44 1.45 1.56
C ALA A 51 -6.52 0.34 0.51
N SER A 52 -7.36 -0.68 0.75
CA SER A 52 -7.61 -1.76 -0.19
C SER A 52 -8.19 -1.27 -1.51
N LEU A 53 -9.13 -0.32 -1.46
CA LEU A 53 -9.71 0.28 -2.65
C LEU A 53 -8.66 1.07 -3.46
N LEU A 54 -7.79 1.84 -2.80
CA LEU A 54 -6.72 2.59 -3.49
C LEU A 54 -5.76 1.67 -4.26
N VAL A 55 -5.32 0.58 -3.65
CA VAL A 55 -4.42 -0.39 -4.31
C VAL A 55 -5.15 -1.16 -5.41
N ALA A 56 -6.42 -1.53 -5.23
CA ALA A 56 -7.20 -2.16 -6.29
C ALA A 56 -7.36 -1.23 -7.51
N VAL A 57 -7.60 0.06 -7.30
CA VAL A 57 -7.67 1.05 -8.40
C VAL A 57 -6.30 1.23 -9.05
N SER A 58 -5.23 1.42 -8.27
CA SER A 58 -3.85 1.46 -8.78
C SER A 58 -3.53 0.25 -9.66
N THR A 59 -3.89 -0.95 -9.20
CA THR A 59 -3.73 -2.20 -9.96
C THR A 59 -4.52 -2.19 -11.26
N ALA A 60 -5.79 -1.76 -11.22
CA ALA A 60 -6.63 -1.70 -12.40
C ALA A 60 -6.14 -0.68 -13.43
N ILE A 61 -5.53 0.42 -12.99
CA ILE A 61 -4.90 1.40 -13.89
C ILE A 61 -3.69 0.73 -14.57
N GLY A 62 -2.75 0.18 -13.80
CA GLY A 62 -1.49 -0.34 -14.33
C GLY A 62 -0.71 0.74 -15.08
N ASN A 63 -0.04 0.36 -16.16
CA ASN A 63 0.64 1.28 -17.07
C ASN A 63 -0.29 2.02 -18.05
N ALA A 64 -1.62 1.82 -17.99
CA ALA A 64 -2.56 2.45 -18.93
C ALA A 64 -2.62 3.97 -18.81
N VAL A 65 -2.32 4.51 -17.62
CA VAL A 65 -2.25 5.95 -17.35
C VAL A 65 -1.09 6.22 -16.39
N ASN A 66 -0.31 7.25 -16.68
CA ASN A 66 0.86 7.65 -15.90
C ASN A 66 0.75 9.13 -15.52
N ILE A 67 1.59 9.60 -14.58
CA ILE A 67 1.62 11.01 -14.16
C ILE A 67 2.98 11.64 -14.42
N ARG A 68 2.99 12.84 -15.00
CA ARG A 68 4.18 13.69 -15.10
C ARG A 68 4.31 14.54 -13.84
N ILE A 69 5.26 14.20 -12.99
CA ILE A 69 5.52 14.92 -11.74
C ILE A 69 6.25 16.23 -12.03
N ARG A 70 7.34 16.17 -12.83
CA ARG A 70 8.12 17.35 -13.20
C ARG A 70 9.01 17.09 -14.41
N GLY A 71 8.94 17.94 -15.43
CA GLY A 71 9.82 17.82 -16.61
C GLY A 71 9.74 16.42 -17.23
N GLY A 72 10.89 15.75 -17.37
CA GLY A 72 10.96 14.37 -17.86
C GLY A 72 10.56 13.30 -16.82
N TRP A 73 10.32 13.66 -15.57
CA TRP A 73 9.95 12.69 -14.53
C TRP A 73 8.49 12.28 -14.66
N ILE A 74 8.29 11.08 -15.22
CA ILE A 74 7.02 10.39 -15.30
C ILE A 74 7.03 9.24 -14.31
N SER A 75 5.88 8.96 -13.69
CA SER A 75 5.71 7.83 -12.78
C SER A 75 4.41 7.11 -13.10
N ASN A 76 4.45 5.78 -13.01
CA ASN A 76 3.26 4.95 -12.97
C ASN A 76 2.56 5.03 -11.58
N PRO A 77 1.32 4.54 -11.43
CA PRO A 77 0.57 4.61 -10.17
C PRO A 77 0.89 3.49 -9.18
N ALA A 78 2.03 2.80 -9.27
CA ALA A 78 2.34 1.65 -8.41
C ALA A 78 2.48 2.02 -6.93
N LEU A 79 1.80 1.28 -6.06
CA LEU A 79 1.77 1.41 -4.62
C LEU A 79 2.30 0.12 -3.95
N TYR A 80 3.23 0.25 -3.02
CA TYR A 80 3.59 -0.85 -2.13
C TYR A 80 2.85 -0.62 -0.83
N MET A 81 1.92 -1.49 -0.47
CA MET A 81 1.05 -1.30 0.67
C MET A 81 1.01 -2.52 1.57
N ILE A 82 1.10 -2.29 2.88
CA ILE A 82 0.94 -3.34 3.89
C ILE A 82 -0.10 -2.94 4.92
N LEU A 83 -1.13 -3.77 5.06
CA LEU A 83 -2.17 -3.64 6.09
C LEU A 83 -1.66 -4.30 7.37
N VAL A 84 -1.45 -3.52 8.42
CA VAL A 84 -0.86 -3.95 9.69
C VAL A 84 -1.91 -3.90 10.80
N GLY A 85 -2.03 -4.98 11.56
CA GLY A 85 -2.91 -5.02 12.73
C GLY A 85 -2.86 -6.36 13.45
N ARG A 86 -3.46 -6.44 14.63
CA ARG A 86 -3.50 -7.68 15.43
C ARG A 86 -4.14 -8.84 14.65
N PRO A 87 -3.80 -10.11 14.98
CA PRO A 87 -4.56 -11.26 14.50
C PRO A 87 -6.06 -11.06 14.76
N GLY A 88 -6.91 -11.38 13.80
CA GLY A 88 -8.36 -11.27 13.94
C GLY A 88 -8.99 -9.90 13.63
N MET A 89 -8.21 -8.82 13.43
CA MET A 89 -8.75 -7.48 13.12
C MET A 89 -9.44 -7.29 11.75
N GLY A 90 -9.78 -8.37 11.03
CA GLY A 90 -10.50 -8.25 9.76
C GLY A 90 -9.74 -7.50 8.65
N LYS A 91 -8.42 -7.71 8.52
CA LYS A 91 -7.60 -7.11 7.44
C LYS A 91 -7.94 -7.64 6.05
N THR A 92 -8.13 -8.95 5.95
CA THR A 92 -8.28 -9.69 4.69
C THR A 92 -9.64 -9.48 4.02
N PRO A 93 -10.79 -9.43 4.73
CA PRO A 93 -12.09 -9.26 4.08
C PRO A 93 -12.25 -7.97 3.25
N PRO A 94 -11.86 -6.76 3.73
CA PRO A 94 -11.88 -5.54 2.92
C PRO A 94 -10.98 -5.65 1.68
N LEU A 95 -9.81 -6.28 1.83
CA LEU A 95 -8.86 -6.49 0.74
C LEU A 95 -9.43 -7.45 -0.31
N ASP A 96 -10.08 -8.53 0.13
CA ASP A 96 -10.73 -9.49 -0.75
C ASP A 96 -11.91 -8.88 -1.49
N PHE A 97 -12.72 -8.05 -0.82
CA PHE A 97 -13.79 -7.30 -1.45
C PHE A 97 -13.24 -6.38 -2.54
N ALA A 98 -12.20 -5.59 -2.24
CA ALA A 98 -11.62 -4.63 -3.16
C ALA A 98 -11.05 -5.30 -4.42
N PHE A 99 -10.40 -6.46 -4.28
CA PHE A 99 -9.80 -7.21 -5.38
C PHE A 99 -10.75 -8.18 -6.09
N ARG A 100 -11.96 -8.39 -5.57
CA ARG A 100 -12.96 -9.30 -6.17
C ARG A 100 -13.20 -9.06 -7.67
N PRO A 101 -13.37 -7.81 -8.16
CA PRO A 101 -13.58 -7.58 -9.60
C PRO A 101 -12.35 -7.98 -10.45
N ILE A 102 -11.14 -7.71 -9.95
CA ILE A 102 -9.88 -8.06 -10.63
C ILE A 102 -9.71 -9.58 -10.69
N ARG A 103 -10.04 -10.29 -9.60
CA ARG A 103 -10.04 -11.76 -9.58
C ARG A 103 -11.04 -12.36 -10.56
N LYS A 104 -12.25 -11.77 -10.67
CA LYS A 104 -13.24 -12.19 -11.68
C LYS A 104 -12.71 -11.99 -13.10
N HIS A 105 -11.97 -10.90 -13.34
CA HIS A 105 -11.33 -10.63 -14.63
C HIS A 105 -10.24 -11.68 -14.94
N ASP A 106 -9.32 -11.92 -14.00
CA ASP A 106 -8.26 -12.93 -14.16
C ASP A 106 -8.81 -14.34 -14.33
N ALA A 107 -9.89 -14.70 -13.62
CA ALA A 107 -10.53 -16.00 -13.78
C ALA A 107 -11.05 -16.23 -15.22
N LYS A 108 -11.57 -15.18 -15.88
CA LYS A 108 -11.98 -15.25 -17.29
C LYS A 108 -10.76 -15.43 -18.21
N ILE A 109 -9.69 -14.67 -17.98
CA ILE A 109 -8.43 -14.77 -18.75
C ILE A 109 -7.82 -16.16 -18.62
N ILE A 110 -7.70 -16.68 -17.40
CA ILE A 110 -7.15 -18.02 -17.15
C ILE A 110 -8.00 -19.09 -17.82
N LYS A 111 -9.33 -18.98 -17.76
CA LYS A 111 -10.23 -19.91 -18.44
C LYS A 111 -10.01 -19.89 -19.95
N GLN A 112 -9.92 -18.71 -20.56
CA GLN A 112 -9.68 -18.57 -22.00
C GLN A 112 -8.30 -19.13 -22.39
N PHE A 113 -7.26 -18.76 -21.64
CA PHE A 113 -5.90 -19.26 -21.86
C PHE A 113 -5.81 -20.79 -21.84
N LYS A 114 -6.52 -21.46 -20.92
CA LYS A 114 -6.55 -22.94 -20.87
C LYS A 114 -7.13 -23.53 -22.15
N LEU A 115 -8.22 -22.97 -22.65
CA LEU A 115 -8.84 -23.40 -23.91
C LEU A 115 -7.92 -23.16 -25.11
N ASP A 116 -7.29 -21.98 -25.17
CA ASP A 116 -6.36 -21.63 -26.25
C ASP A 116 -5.13 -22.54 -26.24
N MET A 117 -4.61 -22.88 -25.05
CA MET A 117 -3.48 -23.81 -24.88
C MET A 117 -3.83 -25.24 -25.29
N GLU A 118 -5.03 -25.74 -24.96
CA GLU A 118 -5.51 -27.05 -25.38
C GLU A 118 -5.64 -27.14 -26.91
N HIS A 119 -6.19 -26.09 -27.53
CA HIS A 119 -6.28 -25.97 -28.98
C HIS A 119 -4.90 -25.92 -29.64
N TYR A 120 -3.98 -25.09 -29.11
CA TYR A 120 -2.59 -25.00 -29.58
C TYR A 120 -1.88 -26.36 -29.53
N ASN A 121 -1.97 -27.08 -28.41
CA ASN A 121 -1.34 -28.38 -28.24
C ASN A 121 -1.87 -29.41 -29.24
N SER A 122 -3.18 -29.42 -29.48
CA SER A 122 -3.83 -30.31 -30.46
C SER A 122 -3.36 -30.03 -31.89
N LEU A 123 -3.16 -28.76 -32.26
CA LEU A 123 -2.60 -28.37 -33.56
C LEU A 123 -1.13 -28.81 -33.71
N ILE A 124 -0.32 -28.68 -32.66
CA ILE A 124 1.08 -29.13 -32.65
C ILE A 124 1.16 -30.66 -32.83
N GLU A 125 0.32 -31.43 -32.14
CA GLU A 125 0.28 -32.89 -32.28
C GLU A 125 -0.16 -33.32 -33.68
N ASN A 126 -1.21 -32.70 -34.23
CA ASN A 126 -1.68 -33.00 -35.60
C ASN A 126 -0.63 -32.67 -36.67
N ASN A 127 0.12 -31.57 -36.52
CA ASN A 127 1.20 -31.20 -37.45
C ASN A 127 2.39 -32.17 -37.37
N LYS A 128 2.72 -32.72 -36.18
CA LYS A 128 3.73 -33.77 -36.04
C LYS A 128 3.35 -35.05 -36.80
N VAL A 129 2.07 -35.40 -36.82
CA VAL A 129 1.55 -36.59 -37.53
C VAL A 129 1.53 -36.40 -39.05
N LYS A 130 1.21 -35.20 -39.55
CA LYS A 130 1.02 -34.96 -40.99
C LYS A 130 2.30 -34.70 -41.80
N LYS A 131 3.48 -34.54 -41.18
CA LYS A 131 4.78 -34.27 -41.85
C LYS A 131 4.74 -33.13 -42.89
N ASP A 132 3.72 -32.29 -42.86
CA ASP A 132 3.54 -31.19 -43.80
C ASP A 132 4.27 -29.97 -43.24
N LYS A 133 5.45 -29.67 -43.79
CA LYS A 133 6.32 -28.58 -43.33
C LYS A 133 5.85 -27.19 -43.78
N SER A 134 4.66 -27.09 -44.38
CA SER A 134 4.18 -25.90 -45.09
C SER A 134 3.23 -25.02 -44.28
N SER A 135 2.67 -25.50 -43.16
CA SER A 135 1.83 -24.71 -42.27
C SER A 135 2.68 -24.04 -41.18
N SER A 136 2.63 -22.70 -41.10
CA SER A 136 3.18 -21.96 -39.95
C SER A 136 2.44 -22.42 -38.69
N LEU A 137 3.20 -22.81 -37.67
CA LEU A 137 2.61 -23.15 -36.38
C LEU A 137 1.90 -21.90 -35.81
N PRO A 138 0.72 -22.06 -35.18
CA PRO A 138 0.07 -20.95 -34.50
C PRO A 138 0.99 -20.40 -33.41
N ASP A 139 0.81 -19.13 -33.02
CA ASP A 139 1.54 -18.57 -31.90
C ASP A 139 1.11 -19.24 -30.59
N LYS A 140 2.08 -19.45 -29.70
CA LYS A 140 1.81 -20.02 -28.38
C LYS A 140 0.99 -19.01 -27.56
N PRO A 141 -0.16 -19.40 -26.98
CA PRO A 141 -0.91 -18.53 -26.09
C PRO A 141 -0.05 -18.04 -24.92
N VAL A 142 -0.26 -16.77 -24.52
CA VAL A 142 0.43 -16.12 -23.41
C VAL A 142 -0.58 -15.76 -22.32
N LEU A 143 -0.26 -16.07 -21.06
CA LEU A 143 -1.16 -15.80 -19.94
C LEU A 143 -0.93 -14.40 -19.38
N ARG A 144 -1.82 -13.46 -19.71
CA ARG A 144 -1.77 -12.07 -19.25
C ARG A 144 -2.63 -11.82 -18.01
N ARG A 145 -2.24 -12.41 -16.88
CA ARG A 145 -2.95 -12.24 -15.59
C ARG A 145 -2.47 -11.00 -14.83
N ILE A 146 -3.32 -10.42 -14.01
CA ILE A 146 -3.01 -9.25 -13.19
C ILE A 146 -2.48 -9.66 -11.81
N ILE A 147 -3.08 -10.66 -11.16
CA ILE A 147 -2.78 -11.06 -9.78
C ILE A 147 -1.80 -12.22 -9.72
N ILE A 148 -0.79 -12.09 -8.86
CA ILE A 148 0.20 -13.12 -8.54
C ILE A 148 0.34 -13.21 -7.02
N SER A 149 0.26 -14.42 -6.45
CA SER A 149 0.30 -14.64 -5.00
C SER A 149 1.36 -15.64 -4.55
N ASP A 150 1.66 -16.63 -5.38
CA ASP A 150 2.74 -17.61 -5.17
C ASP A 150 3.60 -17.66 -6.42
N PHE A 151 4.89 -17.39 -6.25
CA PHE A 151 5.82 -17.19 -7.36
C PHE A 151 7.27 -17.39 -6.94
N THR A 152 8.08 -17.83 -7.90
CA THR A 152 9.53 -17.63 -7.86
C THR A 152 9.86 -16.25 -8.46
N PRO A 153 11.01 -15.63 -8.11
CA PRO A 153 11.45 -14.38 -8.73
C PRO A 153 11.41 -14.41 -10.27
N GLU A 154 11.84 -15.51 -10.89
CA GLU A 154 11.82 -15.68 -12.35
C GLU A 154 10.40 -15.75 -12.91
N ALA A 155 9.47 -16.38 -12.18
CA ALA A 155 8.06 -16.46 -12.60
C ALA A 155 7.37 -15.09 -12.52
N LEU A 156 7.70 -14.26 -11.52
CA LEU A 156 7.20 -12.89 -11.43
C LEU A 156 7.69 -12.04 -12.61
N MET A 157 8.98 -12.12 -12.94
CA MET A 157 9.55 -11.34 -14.04
C MET A 157 8.99 -11.75 -15.40
N ARG A 158 8.79 -13.06 -15.64
CA ARG A 158 8.10 -13.54 -16.85
C ARG A 158 6.66 -13.08 -16.91
N ALA A 159 5.93 -13.15 -15.81
CA ALA A 159 4.53 -12.71 -15.81
C ALA A 159 4.40 -11.19 -16.03
N LEU A 160 5.39 -10.41 -15.58
CA LEU A 160 5.46 -8.98 -15.86
C LEU A 160 5.81 -8.68 -17.33
N ASP A 161 6.71 -9.46 -17.92
CA ASP A 161 7.05 -9.39 -19.35
C ASP A 161 5.85 -9.75 -20.24
N ASP A 162 5.15 -10.84 -19.90
CA ASP A 162 3.93 -11.31 -20.57
C ASP A 162 2.77 -10.31 -20.45
N ASN A 163 2.74 -9.50 -19.38
CA ASN A 163 1.70 -8.52 -19.12
C ASN A 163 2.30 -7.13 -18.86
N GLN A 164 2.61 -6.41 -19.95
CA GLN A 164 3.19 -5.07 -19.91
C GLN A 164 2.30 -4.01 -19.26
N ARG A 165 0.99 -4.27 -19.11
CA ARG A 165 0.11 -3.39 -18.32
C ARG A 165 0.50 -3.42 -16.83
N GLY A 166 1.06 -4.53 -16.38
CA GLY A 166 1.57 -4.71 -15.03
C GLY A 166 0.84 -5.76 -14.21
N VAL A 167 1.46 -6.09 -13.08
CA VAL A 167 0.99 -7.13 -12.16
C VAL A 167 0.87 -6.59 -10.74
N VAL A 168 0.05 -7.24 -9.92
CA VAL A 168 0.03 -7.06 -8.47
C VAL A 168 0.51 -8.33 -7.78
N VAL A 169 1.43 -8.16 -6.86
CA VAL A 169 1.78 -9.16 -5.86
C VAL A 169 0.77 -9.04 -4.72
N TYR A 170 -0.14 -10.01 -4.63
CA TYR A 170 -1.18 -10.09 -3.62
C TYR A 170 -0.83 -11.20 -2.63
N VAL A 171 -0.50 -10.84 -1.38
CA VAL A 171 -0.02 -11.82 -0.40
C VAL A 171 -0.69 -11.60 0.96
N ASP A 172 -1.40 -12.61 1.45
CA ASP A 172 -1.78 -12.65 2.85
C ASP A 172 -0.56 -13.02 3.70
N GLU A 173 -0.33 -12.33 4.81
CA GLU A 173 0.88 -12.46 5.63
C GLU A 173 2.19 -12.28 4.83
N ILE A 174 2.41 -11.07 4.32
CA ILE A 174 3.48 -10.71 3.38
C ILE A 174 4.91 -11.07 3.85
N MET A 175 5.12 -11.25 5.16
CA MET A 175 6.41 -11.71 5.68
C MET A 175 6.80 -13.10 5.17
N GLY A 176 5.84 -13.99 4.92
CA GLY A 176 6.10 -15.29 4.30
C GLY A 176 6.77 -15.14 2.92
N MET A 177 6.27 -14.22 2.10
CA MET A 177 6.85 -13.89 0.80
C MET A 177 8.27 -13.33 0.95
N PHE A 178 8.50 -12.33 1.81
CA PHE A 178 9.84 -11.77 2.02
C PHE A 178 10.84 -12.83 2.51
N ASN A 179 10.39 -13.78 3.33
CA ASN A 179 11.22 -14.87 3.82
C ASN A 179 11.62 -15.84 2.70
N ALA A 180 10.65 -16.26 1.89
CA ALA A 180 10.89 -17.12 0.73
C ALA A 180 11.85 -16.45 -0.27
N VAL A 181 11.58 -15.19 -0.60
CA VAL A 181 12.38 -14.41 -1.55
C VAL A 181 13.85 -14.31 -1.14
N ASN A 182 14.12 -14.06 0.14
CA ASN A 182 15.50 -13.98 0.63
C ASN A 182 16.25 -15.32 0.52
N GLN A 183 15.56 -16.44 0.75
CA GLN A 183 16.16 -17.77 0.63
C GLN A 183 16.55 -18.09 -0.82
N TYR A 184 15.71 -17.71 -1.80
CA TYR A 184 15.94 -18.04 -3.21
C TYR A 184 16.83 -17.05 -3.97
N SER A 185 16.78 -15.76 -3.63
CA SER A 185 17.37 -14.70 -4.48
C SER A 185 18.54 -13.93 -3.87
N LYS A 186 18.92 -14.21 -2.61
CA LYS A 186 19.96 -13.47 -1.86
C LYS A 186 19.82 -11.94 -1.95
N GLY A 187 18.58 -11.43 -2.05
CA GLY A 187 18.29 -9.99 -2.13
C GLY A 187 18.07 -9.43 -3.54
N GLN A 188 18.33 -10.18 -4.62
CA GLN A 188 18.16 -9.70 -6.01
C GLN A 188 16.74 -9.22 -6.30
N LEU A 189 15.71 -9.94 -5.82
CA LEU A 189 14.33 -9.52 -6.08
C LEU A 189 14.03 -8.17 -5.43
N ILE A 190 14.59 -7.87 -4.26
CA ILE A 190 14.35 -6.58 -3.60
C ILE A 190 14.91 -5.43 -4.44
N GLU A 191 16.09 -5.59 -5.02
CA GLU A 191 16.66 -4.61 -5.95
C GLU A 191 15.79 -4.44 -7.21
N GLN A 192 15.25 -5.53 -7.74
CA GLN A 192 14.31 -5.49 -8.87
C GLN A 192 13.02 -4.76 -8.49
N LEU A 193 12.47 -5.00 -7.30
CA LEU A 193 11.29 -4.29 -6.80
C LEU A 193 11.58 -2.79 -6.58
N LEU A 194 12.76 -2.42 -6.10
CA LEU A 194 13.18 -1.02 -5.95
C LEU A 194 13.35 -0.32 -7.30
N THR A 195 13.88 -1.04 -8.29
CA THR A 195 14.08 -0.58 -9.66
C THR A 195 12.73 -0.38 -10.35
N ALA A 196 11.84 -1.37 -10.26
CA ALA A 196 10.46 -1.32 -10.75
C ALA A 196 9.67 -0.18 -10.10
N PHE A 197 9.77 -0.05 -8.77
CA PHE A 197 9.11 1.04 -8.05
C PHE A 197 9.63 2.40 -8.50
N SER A 198 10.88 2.52 -8.93
CA SER A 198 11.43 3.78 -9.45
C SER A 198 11.07 4.02 -10.92
N GLY A 199 10.37 3.08 -11.58
CA GLY A 199 9.99 3.15 -12.99
C GLY A 199 11.15 2.98 -13.96
N LYS A 200 12.26 2.38 -13.52
CA LYS A 200 13.43 2.13 -14.36
C LYS A 200 13.30 0.78 -15.06
N PRO A 201 13.83 0.61 -16.29
CA PRO A 201 13.82 -0.67 -16.99
C PRO A 201 14.41 -1.82 -16.17
N LEU A 202 13.88 -3.03 -16.39
CA LEU A 202 14.42 -4.27 -15.83
C LEU A 202 15.00 -5.12 -16.96
N ASP A 203 16.30 -5.43 -16.85
CA ASP A 203 17.01 -6.31 -17.76
C ASP A 203 17.42 -7.60 -17.06
N ILE A 204 16.99 -8.74 -17.60
CA ILE A 204 17.31 -10.06 -17.06
C ILE A 204 17.92 -10.92 -18.16
N SER A 205 19.24 -11.07 -18.09
CA SER A 205 20.02 -11.96 -18.94
C SER A 205 20.55 -13.12 -18.10
N ARG A 206 20.18 -14.36 -18.44
CA ARG A 206 20.69 -15.57 -17.78
C ARG A 206 21.00 -16.63 -18.84
N CYS A 207 22.07 -17.41 -18.66
CA CYS A 207 22.46 -18.47 -19.60
C CYS A 207 21.34 -19.51 -19.86
N SER A 208 20.43 -19.70 -18.90
CA SER A 208 19.29 -20.60 -19.01
C SER A 208 18.08 -20.01 -19.76
N ILE A 209 18.12 -18.71 -20.11
CA ILE A 209 17.06 -18.02 -20.84
C ILE A 209 17.64 -17.59 -22.20
N PRO A 210 17.27 -18.23 -23.31
CA PRO A 210 17.86 -17.96 -24.62
C PRO A 210 17.60 -16.53 -25.13
N VAL A 211 16.44 -15.97 -24.78
CA VAL A 211 16.03 -14.59 -25.11
C VAL A 211 15.99 -13.78 -23.82
N PRO A 212 16.84 -12.76 -23.66
CA PRO A 212 16.80 -11.88 -22.49
C PRO A 212 15.41 -11.27 -22.29
N ILE A 213 15.00 -11.13 -21.03
CA ILE A 213 13.78 -10.40 -20.68
C ILE A 213 14.16 -8.93 -20.50
N HIS A 214 13.50 -8.06 -21.25
CA HIS A 214 13.66 -6.61 -21.15
C HIS A 214 12.28 -5.98 -20.92
N ILE A 215 12.11 -5.33 -19.77
CA ILE A 215 10.85 -4.69 -19.39
C ILE A 215 11.13 -3.20 -19.24
N GLU A 216 10.79 -2.44 -20.29
CA GLU A 216 11.08 -1.01 -20.38
C GLU A 216 10.30 -0.18 -19.34
N HIS A 217 9.05 -0.55 -19.08
CA HIS A 217 8.15 0.16 -18.16
C HIS A 217 7.57 -0.79 -17.10
N PRO A 218 8.36 -1.25 -16.12
CA PRO A 218 7.86 -2.20 -15.13
C PRO A 218 6.78 -1.59 -14.24
N PHE A 219 5.65 -2.28 -14.13
CA PHE A 219 4.62 -2.00 -13.15
C PHE A 219 4.40 -3.23 -12.26
N ILE A 220 4.88 -3.13 -11.04
CA ILE A 220 4.60 -4.10 -9.98
C ILE A 220 3.88 -3.33 -8.89
N ASN A 221 2.67 -3.74 -8.56
CA ASN A 221 1.95 -3.29 -7.38
C ASN A 221 2.17 -4.34 -6.27
N ILE A 222 2.23 -3.93 -5.01
CA ILE A 222 2.36 -4.89 -3.89
C ILE A 222 1.29 -4.58 -2.87
N VAL A 223 0.53 -5.59 -2.50
CA VAL A 223 -0.38 -5.51 -1.37
C VAL A 223 -0.30 -6.77 -0.54
N GLY A 224 -0.26 -6.58 0.77
CA GLY A 224 -0.40 -7.69 1.67
C GLY A 224 -0.79 -7.30 3.08
N THR A 225 -1.05 -8.31 3.88
CA THR A 225 -1.37 -8.14 5.29
C THR A 225 -0.15 -8.49 6.13
N MET A 226 -0.08 -7.93 7.33
CA MET A 226 0.93 -8.28 8.32
C MET A 226 0.36 -8.15 9.73
N GLN A 227 0.87 -9.00 10.62
CA GLN A 227 0.58 -8.89 12.05
C GLN A 227 1.53 -7.86 12.67
N THR A 228 1.02 -7.00 13.56
CA THR A 228 1.81 -5.93 14.18
C THR A 228 3.06 -6.48 14.90
N THR A 229 2.96 -7.65 15.52
CA THR A 229 4.07 -8.31 16.23
C THR A 229 5.24 -8.65 15.31
N ARG A 230 5.01 -8.89 14.02
CA ARG A 230 6.04 -9.29 13.04
C ARG A 230 6.73 -8.10 12.36
N MET A 231 6.39 -6.87 12.74
CA MET A 231 7.00 -5.65 12.21
C MET A 231 8.52 -5.60 12.48
N HIS A 232 9.01 -6.13 13.62
CA HIS A 232 10.45 -6.18 13.93
C HIS A 232 11.23 -6.95 12.86
N GLU A 233 10.69 -8.07 12.37
CA GLU A 233 11.34 -8.91 11.36
C GLU A 233 11.64 -8.12 10.07
N LEU A 234 10.79 -7.15 9.71
CA LEU A 234 10.95 -6.34 8.51
C LEU A 234 12.07 -5.30 8.69
N ILE A 235 12.23 -4.76 9.90
CA ILE A 235 13.26 -3.79 10.26
C ILE A 235 14.62 -4.47 10.44
N GLU A 236 14.68 -5.56 11.20
CA GLU A 236 15.91 -6.31 11.54
C GLU A 236 16.59 -6.94 10.32
N LYS A 237 15.83 -7.23 9.26
CA LYS A 237 16.35 -7.77 8.00
C LYS A 237 17.13 -6.78 7.14
N GLY A 238 17.34 -5.55 7.61
CA GLY A 238 18.10 -4.53 6.87
C GLY A 238 17.32 -3.94 5.67
N TYR A 239 16.01 -4.19 5.56
CA TYR A 239 15.18 -3.55 4.53
C TYR A 239 14.98 -2.05 4.78
N LYS A 240 15.30 -1.58 5.99
CA LYS A 240 15.44 -0.16 6.26
C LYS A 240 16.64 0.41 5.51
N ASP A 241 17.77 -0.31 5.52
CA ASP A 241 19.04 0.17 4.98
C ASP A 241 19.07 0.19 3.45
N ASN A 242 18.27 -0.67 2.79
CA ASN A 242 18.13 -0.67 1.33
C ASN A 242 17.02 0.26 0.81
N GLY A 243 16.28 0.93 1.70
CA GLY A 243 15.24 1.90 1.36
C GLY A 243 13.91 1.32 0.86
N LEU A 244 13.68 0.01 0.98
CA LEU A 244 12.38 -0.59 0.63
C LEU A 244 11.28 -0.10 1.57
N ILE A 245 11.55 -0.05 2.88
CA ILE A 245 10.58 0.39 3.89
C ILE A 245 10.09 1.81 3.60
N ASP A 246 10.94 2.67 3.06
CA ASP A 246 10.62 4.08 2.76
C ASP A 246 9.62 4.25 1.60
N ARG A 247 9.37 3.16 0.87
CA ARG A 247 8.47 3.12 -0.28
C ARG A 247 7.14 2.43 0.04
N ILE A 248 7.04 1.82 1.22
CA ILE A 248 5.85 1.09 1.66
C ILE A 248 4.91 2.04 2.39
N ILE A 249 3.67 2.09 1.92
CA ILE A 249 2.52 2.65 2.63
C ILE A 249 2.08 1.64 3.69
N PHE A 250 2.22 2.01 4.96
CA PHE A 250 1.70 1.19 6.05
C PHE A 250 0.33 1.71 6.47
N VAL A 251 -0.61 0.79 6.63
CA VAL A 251 -1.95 1.09 7.11
C VAL A 251 -2.08 0.46 8.49
N TYR A 252 -2.18 1.29 9.50
CA TYR A 252 -2.25 0.88 10.90
C TYR A 252 -3.31 1.73 11.62
N PRO A 253 -4.53 1.18 11.81
CA PRO A 253 -5.61 1.88 12.48
C PRO A 253 -5.20 2.40 13.85
N SER A 254 -5.69 3.58 14.21
CA SER A 254 -5.41 4.22 15.50
C SER A 254 -5.92 3.36 16.67
N SER A 255 -7.13 2.81 16.53
CA SER A 255 -7.67 1.81 17.44
C SER A 255 -7.27 0.40 17.02
N GLN A 256 -6.90 -0.42 18.00
CA GLN A 256 -6.63 -1.85 17.82
C GLN A 256 -7.73 -2.72 18.46
N GLU A 257 -8.86 -2.11 18.79
CA GLU A 257 -10.05 -2.79 19.32
C GLU A 257 -10.76 -3.52 18.19
N ILE A 258 -11.26 -4.71 18.51
CA ILE A 258 -12.08 -5.50 17.60
C ILE A 258 -13.52 -5.26 18.04
N SER A 259 -14.29 -4.61 17.17
CA SER A 259 -15.69 -4.30 17.43
C SER A 259 -16.53 -5.57 17.48
N ASP A 260 -17.51 -5.60 18.38
CA ASP A 260 -18.54 -6.64 18.40
C ASP A 260 -19.34 -6.61 17.09
N TRP A 261 -19.82 -7.79 16.68
CA TRP A 261 -20.74 -7.88 15.55
C TRP A 261 -22.08 -7.23 15.92
N GLY A 262 -22.55 -6.32 15.07
CA GLY A 262 -23.92 -5.86 15.12
C GLY A 262 -24.90 -6.97 14.73
N LEU A 263 -26.17 -6.81 15.10
CA LEU A 263 -27.23 -7.66 14.55
C LEU A 263 -27.39 -7.35 13.06
N ASP A 264 -27.48 -8.39 12.23
CA ASP A 264 -27.75 -8.24 10.81
C ASP A 264 -29.09 -7.51 10.61
N GLU A 265 -29.06 -6.44 9.81
CA GLU A 265 -30.28 -5.80 9.32
C GLU A 265 -30.83 -6.63 8.15
N ASP A 266 -32.16 -6.71 8.01
CA ASP A 266 -32.82 -7.40 6.88
C ASP A 266 -32.31 -6.90 5.50
N SER A 267 -31.80 -5.66 5.46
CA SER A 267 -31.29 -5.02 4.26
C SER A 267 -29.81 -5.32 3.94
N SER A 268 -29.05 -5.95 4.86
CA SER A 268 -27.59 -6.10 4.74
C SER A 268 -27.18 -6.81 3.45
N VAL A 269 -27.80 -7.96 3.13
CA VAL A 269 -27.49 -8.74 1.92
C VAL A 269 -27.73 -7.92 0.64
N SER A 270 -28.85 -7.20 0.58
CA SER A 270 -29.19 -6.37 -0.57
C SER A 270 -28.24 -5.18 -0.74
N THR A 271 -27.82 -4.59 0.39
CA THR A 271 -26.92 -3.43 0.44
C THR A 271 -25.51 -3.84 0.02
N PHE A 272 -25.02 -4.97 0.52
CA PHE A 272 -23.77 -5.58 0.09
C PHE A 272 -23.79 -5.89 -1.42
N GLY A 273 -24.87 -6.48 -1.93
CA GLY A 273 -25.04 -6.77 -3.35
C GLY A 273 -25.01 -5.51 -4.23
N LYS A 274 -25.68 -4.43 -3.81
CA LYS A 274 -25.66 -3.12 -4.46
C LYS A 274 -24.24 -2.57 -4.54
N TYR A 275 -23.52 -2.50 -3.41
CA TYR A 275 -22.17 -1.93 -3.38
C TYR A 275 -21.14 -2.81 -4.08
N SER A 276 -21.24 -4.14 -3.98
CA SER A 276 -20.39 -5.06 -4.74
C SER A 276 -20.57 -4.87 -6.24
N SER A 277 -21.81 -4.66 -6.72
CA SER A 277 -22.09 -4.43 -8.15
C SER A 277 -21.59 -3.05 -8.61
N MET A 278 -21.76 -2.03 -7.77
CA MET A 278 -21.22 -0.69 -8.02
C MET A 278 -19.69 -0.74 -8.14
N TRP A 279 -19.01 -1.42 -7.20
CA TRP A 279 -17.56 -1.56 -7.20
C TRP A 279 -17.06 -2.36 -8.40
N ASP A 280 -17.73 -3.46 -8.76
CA ASP A 280 -17.44 -4.23 -9.97
C ASP A 280 -17.49 -3.30 -11.22
N SER A 281 -18.52 -2.44 -11.34
CA SER A 281 -18.65 -1.52 -12.47
C SER A 281 -17.51 -0.49 -12.53
N ILE A 282 -17.15 0.09 -11.37
CA ILE A 282 -16.05 1.07 -11.26
C ILE A 282 -14.73 0.44 -11.68
N ILE A 283 -14.35 -0.72 -11.14
CA ILE A 283 -13.09 -1.37 -11.49
C ILE A 283 -13.07 -1.83 -12.94
N ASN A 284 -14.17 -2.39 -13.46
CA ASN A 284 -14.22 -2.78 -14.88
C ASN A 284 -14.08 -1.58 -15.82
N LYS A 285 -14.62 -0.41 -15.46
CA LYS A 285 -14.42 0.85 -16.20
C LYS A 285 -12.98 1.34 -16.17
N VAL A 286 -12.24 1.09 -15.08
CA VAL A 286 -10.80 1.41 -15.01
C VAL A 286 -9.97 0.38 -15.79
N ILE A 287 -10.29 -0.91 -15.68
CA ILE A 287 -9.65 -1.97 -16.47
C ILE A 287 -9.88 -1.74 -17.98
N SER A 288 -11.01 -1.19 -18.40
CA SER A 288 -11.25 -0.89 -19.82
C SER A 288 -10.51 0.35 -20.36
N LEU A 289 -9.72 1.07 -19.53
CA LEU A 289 -8.85 2.13 -20.03
C LEU A 289 -7.93 1.59 -21.13
N PRO A 290 -7.80 2.31 -22.26
CA PRO A 290 -7.04 1.83 -23.40
C PRO A 290 -5.57 1.68 -23.05
N PHE A 291 -5.02 0.53 -23.39
CA PHE A 291 -3.60 0.22 -23.30
C PHE A 291 -3.22 -0.58 -24.55
N THR A 292 -2.42 0.02 -25.42
CA THR A 292 -1.89 -0.61 -26.63
C THR A 292 -0.46 -1.01 -26.38
N GLU A 293 -0.14 -2.29 -26.56
CA GLU A 293 1.24 -2.78 -26.63
C GLU A 293 1.76 -2.38 -28.02
N ASN A 294 2.41 -1.23 -28.15
CA ASN A 294 3.00 -0.83 -29.42
C ASN A 294 4.35 -1.56 -29.62
N GLU A 295 4.60 -2.04 -30.84
CA GLU A 295 5.91 -2.53 -31.27
C GLU A 295 6.97 -1.41 -31.36
N ASP A 296 6.55 -0.14 -31.37
CA ASP A 296 7.41 1.04 -31.31
C ASP A 296 7.66 1.49 -29.86
N ASP A 297 8.64 0.82 -29.27
CA ASP A 297 9.28 0.85 -27.93
C ASP A 297 9.55 2.21 -27.22
N ARG A 298 8.81 3.31 -27.45
CA ARG A 298 9.25 4.65 -26.97
C ARG A 298 8.24 5.58 -26.32
N ALA A 299 6.96 5.25 -26.23
CA ALA A 299 5.97 6.19 -25.70
C ALA A 299 5.18 5.61 -24.51
N ILE A 300 5.44 6.15 -23.32
CA ILE A 300 4.53 6.01 -22.18
C ILE A 300 3.15 6.54 -22.60
N HIS A 301 2.15 5.67 -22.67
CA HIS A 301 0.79 6.05 -23.03
C HIS A 301 0.13 6.89 -21.92
N ASN A 302 -0.71 7.84 -22.34
CA ASN A 302 -1.63 8.61 -21.50
C ASN A 302 -0.98 9.18 -20.22
N VAL A 303 -0.07 10.14 -20.40
CA VAL A 303 0.57 10.82 -19.27
C VAL A 303 -0.27 12.04 -18.87
N LEU A 304 -0.87 11.99 -17.69
CA LEU A 304 -1.57 13.15 -17.12
C LEU A 304 -0.56 14.10 -16.48
N GLU A 305 -0.79 15.39 -16.68
CA GLU A 305 -0.09 16.44 -15.96
C GLU A 305 -0.95 16.96 -14.81
N PHE A 306 -0.34 17.63 -13.85
CA PHE A 306 -1.09 18.44 -12.89
C PHE A 306 -1.66 19.68 -13.59
N SER A 307 -2.87 20.11 -13.19
CA SER A 307 -3.34 21.46 -13.49
C SER A 307 -2.35 22.50 -12.93
N SER A 308 -2.38 23.74 -13.44
CA SER A 308 -1.47 24.80 -12.98
C SER A 308 -1.57 25.05 -11.48
N GLU A 309 -2.79 25.06 -10.94
CA GLU A 309 -3.05 25.22 -9.50
C GLU A 309 -2.59 24.01 -8.70
N ALA A 310 -2.94 22.79 -9.14
CA ALA A 310 -2.53 21.54 -8.50
C ALA A 310 -1.00 21.42 -8.40
N LYS A 311 -0.31 21.76 -9.49
CA LYS A 311 1.16 21.75 -9.57
C LYS A 311 1.79 22.73 -8.58
N ALA A 312 1.23 23.94 -8.47
CA ALA A 312 1.69 24.95 -7.53
C ALA A 312 1.50 24.47 -6.08
N TYR A 313 0.32 23.92 -5.75
CA TYR A 313 0.01 23.38 -4.43
C TYR A 313 0.95 22.23 -4.04
N PHE A 314 1.07 21.23 -4.91
CA PHE A 314 1.97 20.08 -4.72
C PHE A 314 3.43 20.51 -4.54
N THR A 315 3.90 21.46 -5.36
CA THR A 315 5.27 21.98 -5.29
C THR A 315 5.52 22.70 -3.97
N ASN A 316 4.58 23.51 -3.50
CA ASN A 316 4.72 24.22 -2.23
C ASN A 316 4.75 23.25 -1.05
N TRP A 317 3.82 22.29 -1.01
CA TRP A 317 3.78 21.23 0.00
C TRP A 317 5.11 20.46 0.07
N ARG A 318 5.62 19.97 -1.07
CA ARG A 318 6.93 19.30 -1.15
C ARG A 318 8.06 20.20 -0.65
N ASN A 319 8.10 21.45 -1.08
CA ASN A 319 9.20 22.36 -0.72
C ASN A 319 9.19 22.71 0.77
N ASN A 320 8.03 22.76 1.42
CA ASN A 320 7.94 22.94 2.87
C ASN A 320 8.58 21.76 3.62
N ALA A 321 8.30 20.53 3.20
CA ALA A 321 8.95 19.35 3.77
C ALA A 321 10.48 19.38 3.59
N ILE A 322 10.95 19.76 2.40
CA ILE A 322 12.39 19.89 2.11
C ILE A 322 13.06 20.99 2.95
N ARG A 323 12.39 22.14 3.17
CA ARG A 323 12.91 23.19 4.04
C ARG A 323 13.10 22.70 5.48
N ALA A 324 12.18 21.88 5.98
CA ALA A 324 12.30 21.27 7.31
C ALA A 324 13.46 20.28 7.38
N VAL A 325 13.63 19.42 6.37
CA VAL A 325 14.77 18.48 6.30
C VAL A 325 16.10 19.22 6.25
N ASN A 326 16.22 20.29 5.46
CA ASN A 326 17.45 21.07 5.34
C ASN A 326 17.85 21.82 6.63
N GLN A 327 16.97 21.89 7.64
CA GLN A 327 17.31 22.43 8.96
C GLN A 327 18.02 21.39 9.86
N ILE A 328 18.02 20.12 9.46
CA ILE A 328 18.71 19.04 10.17
C ILE A 328 20.18 19.07 9.74
N GLN A 329 21.09 19.29 10.70
CA GLN A 329 22.54 19.33 10.44
C GLN A 329 23.19 17.95 10.39
N ASP A 330 22.63 16.98 11.12
CA ASP A 330 23.16 15.62 11.18
C ASP A 330 22.43 14.74 10.14
N ASP A 331 23.16 14.32 9.11
CA ASP A 331 22.63 13.46 8.05
C ASP A 331 22.05 12.15 8.60
N GLY A 332 22.56 11.64 9.74
CA GLY A 332 22.05 10.43 10.39
C GLY A 332 20.66 10.60 11.01
N LEU A 333 20.18 11.83 11.17
CA LEU A 333 18.85 12.15 11.68
C LEU A 333 17.83 12.46 10.56
N VAL A 334 18.27 12.49 9.30
CA VAL A 334 17.39 12.77 8.17
C VAL A 334 16.49 11.55 7.90
N ASP A 335 15.19 11.76 7.99
CA ASP A 335 14.21 10.75 7.60
C ASP A 335 14.08 10.68 6.07
N SER A 336 14.61 9.60 5.49
CA SER A 336 14.55 9.33 4.06
C SER A 336 13.12 9.19 3.53
N ARG A 337 12.14 8.82 4.36
CA ARG A 337 10.72 8.68 3.96
C ARG A 337 10.15 10.02 3.51
N VAL A 338 10.49 11.11 4.20
CA VAL A 338 10.05 12.47 3.85
C VAL A 338 10.48 12.85 2.43
N ILE A 339 11.63 12.37 1.98
CA ILE A 339 12.17 12.64 0.65
C ILE A 339 11.45 11.79 -0.42
N LYS A 340 10.98 10.58 -0.07
CA LYS A 340 10.28 9.66 -0.98
C LYS A 340 8.78 9.91 -1.06
N ALA A 341 8.18 10.48 -0.01
CA ALA A 341 6.75 10.76 0.09
C ALA A 341 6.18 11.49 -1.14
N PRO A 342 6.80 12.55 -1.71
CA PRO A 342 6.21 13.26 -2.84
C PRO A 342 5.93 12.38 -4.06
N MET A 343 6.78 11.38 -4.32
CA MET A 343 6.53 10.45 -5.43
C MET A 343 5.28 9.62 -5.16
N ILE A 344 5.14 9.07 -3.95
CA ILE A 344 3.97 8.28 -3.53
C ILE A 344 2.70 9.14 -3.57
N THR A 345 2.77 10.37 -3.06
CA THR A 345 1.66 11.33 -3.08
C THR A 345 1.21 11.66 -4.50
N ALA A 346 2.14 11.84 -5.44
CA ALA A 346 1.78 12.04 -6.85
C ALA A 346 1.07 10.83 -7.47
N ARG A 347 1.47 9.60 -7.09
CA ARG A 347 0.77 8.38 -7.50
C ARG A 347 -0.62 8.29 -6.92
N LEU A 348 -0.78 8.60 -5.63
CA LEU A 348 -2.09 8.69 -4.99
C LEU A 348 -2.99 9.72 -5.68
N ALA A 349 -2.45 10.88 -6.09
CA ALA A 349 -3.21 11.90 -6.81
C ALA A 349 -3.71 11.38 -8.16
N LEU A 350 -2.90 10.63 -8.91
CA LEU A 350 -3.34 9.97 -10.13
C LEU A 350 -4.42 8.92 -9.86
N VAL A 351 -4.22 8.06 -8.85
CA VAL A 351 -5.20 7.03 -8.45
C VAL A 351 -6.55 7.67 -8.10
N LEU A 352 -6.54 8.76 -7.33
CA LEU A 352 -7.75 9.48 -6.93
C LEU A 352 -8.41 10.19 -8.11
N GLN A 353 -7.64 10.80 -9.02
CA GLN A 353 -8.18 11.41 -10.24
C GLN A 353 -8.95 10.37 -11.08
N ILE A 354 -8.35 9.20 -11.30
CA ILE A 354 -8.98 8.13 -12.06
C ILE A 354 -10.17 7.54 -11.31
N LEU A 355 -10.09 7.39 -9.99
CA LEU A 355 -11.22 6.93 -9.18
C LEU A 355 -12.41 7.89 -9.24
N ARG A 356 -12.17 9.20 -9.10
CA ARG A 356 -13.21 10.25 -9.26
C ARG A 356 -13.79 10.24 -10.66
N TRP A 357 -12.97 10.10 -11.70
CA TRP A 357 -13.44 9.92 -13.08
C TRP A 357 -14.31 8.65 -13.25
N ALA A 358 -13.91 7.54 -12.66
CA ALA A 358 -14.66 6.30 -12.71
C ALA A 358 -16.04 6.46 -12.04
N CYS A 359 -16.11 7.23 -10.96
CA CYS A 359 -17.34 7.61 -10.24
C CYS A 359 -18.20 8.70 -10.93
N ASN A 360 -17.70 9.30 -12.02
CA ASN A 360 -18.27 10.45 -12.73
C ASN A 360 -18.27 11.76 -11.92
N GLU A 361 -17.27 11.95 -11.06
CA GLU A 361 -17.09 13.12 -10.21
C GLU A 361 -15.92 14.02 -10.68
N ALA A 362 -15.16 13.60 -11.70
CA ALA A 362 -14.09 14.37 -12.32
C ALA A 362 -13.85 13.95 -13.79
N HIS A 363 -13.07 14.75 -14.53
CA HIS A 363 -12.52 14.34 -15.82
C HIS A 363 -11.24 13.51 -15.64
N LYS A 364 -10.64 13.06 -16.75
CA LYS A 364 -9.35 12.33 -16.75
C LYS A 364 -8.28 12.97 -17.64
N ASP A 365 -8.39 14.26 -17.95
CA ASP A 365 -7.49 14.96 -18.87
C ASP A 365 -6.22 15.47 -18.17
N PHE A 366 -6.33 15.80 -16.89
CA PHE A 366 -5.23 16.18 -16.01
C PHE A 366 -5.58 15.85 -14.56
N VAL A 367 -4.59 15.89 -13.66
CA VAL A 367 -4.80 15.77 -12.21
C VAL A 367 -5.12 17.14 -11.64
N ASP A 368 -6.34 17.28 -11.10
CA ASP A 368 -6.85 18.54 -10.58
C ASP A 368 -6.41 18.81 -9.12
N ILE A 369 -6.81 19.98 -8.61
CA ILE A 369 -6.44 20.44 -7.27
C ILE A 369 -7.06 19.58 -6.16
N ASP A 370 -8.27 19.09 -6.35
CA ASP A 370 -8.99 18.29 -5.34
C ASP A 370 -8.33 16.92 -5.18
N SER A 371 -8.03 16.23 -6.29
CA SER A 371 -7.30 14.96 -6.26
C SER A 371 -5.91 15.12 -5.63
N THR A 372 -5.27 16.27 -5.83
CA THR A 372 -3.97 16.60 -5.23
C THR A 372 -4.07 16.83 -3.72
N LYS A 373 -5.08 17.57 -3.25
CA LYS A 373 -5.34 17.78 -1.82
C LYS A 373 -5.70 16.48 -1.12
N SER A 374 -6.60 15.69 -1.70
CA SER A 374 -6.98 14.36 -1.21
C SER A 374 -5.76 13.44 -1.08
N ALA A 375 -4.87 13.44 -2.08
CA ALA A 375 -3.65 12.64 -2.03
C ALA A 375 -2.69 13.07 -0.91
N ILE A 376 -2.54 14.37 -0.67
CA ILE A 376 -1.70 14.90 0.40
C ILE A 376 -2.28 14.50 1.77
N ALA A 377 -3.59 14.65 1.97
CA ALA A 377 -4.25 14.26 3.22
C ALA A 377 -4.07 12.76 3.52
N LEU A 378 -4.24 11.90 2.51
CA LEU A 378 -3.98 10.46 2.62
C LEU A 378 -2.50 10.15 2.90
N SER A 379 -1.59 10.84 2.22
CA SER A 379 -0.16 10.67 2.44
C SER A 379 0.24 11.00 3.88
N GLU A 380 -0.26 12.11 4.42
CA GLU A 380 0.00 12.52 5.81
C GLU A 380 -0.61 11.52 6.81
N TYR A 381 -1.81 11.01 6.52
CA TYR A 381 -2.44 9.96 7.32
C TYR A 381 -1.59 8.68 7.36
N PHE A 382 -1.09 8.20 6.22
CA PHE A 382 -0.27 6.99 6.17
C PHE A 382 1.11 7.16 6.83
N GLU A 383 1.72 8.36 6.79
CA GLU A 383 2.94 8.63 7.57
C GLU A 383 2.65 8.64 9.09
N ASN A 384 1.46 9.08 9.51
CA ASN A 384 1.02 8.93 10.89
C ASN A 384 0.83 7.46 11.28
N CYS A 385 0.28 6.61 10.40
CA CYS A 385 0.21 5.16 10.62
C CYS A 385 1.60 4.56 10.83
N TYR A 386 2.59 4.94 10.01
CA TYR A 386 3.96 4.47 10.20
C TYR A 386 4.57 4.95 11.53
N THR A 387 4.36 6.21 11.89
CA THR A 387 4.79 6.74 13.19
C THR A 387 4.16 5.99 14.36
N ASN A 388 2.88 5.62 14.25
CA ASN A 388 2.18 4.80 15.24
C ASN A 388 2.80 3.40 15.36
N ILE A 389 3.15 2.76 14.23
CA ILE A 389 3.88 1.48 14.24
C ILE A 389 5.22 1.63 14.93
N GLN A 390 5.99 2.69 14.64
CA GLN A 390 7.27 2.93 15.30
C GLN A 390 7.11 3.09 16.82
N ARG A 391 6.09 3.82 17.27
CA ARG A 391 5.76 3.94 18.70
C ARG A 391 5.41 2.59 19.31
N TYR A 392 4.61 1.76 18.64
CA TYR A 392 4.33 0.39 19.07
C TYR A 392 5.61 -0.45 19.20
N MET A 393 6.48 -0.41 18.18
CA MET A 393 7.75 -1.16 18.18
C MET A 393 8.68 -0.74 19.32
N LEU A 394 8.77 0.57 19.59
CA LEU A 394 9.53 1.08 20.71
C LEU A 394 8.95 0.58 22.03
N ARG A 395 7.62 0.63 22.21
CA ARG A 395 6.96 0.10 23.42
C ARG A 395 7.21 -1.39 23.58
N GLU A 396 7.13 -2.17 22.50
CA GLU A 396 7.38 -3.62 22.53
C GLU A 396 8.83 -4.01 22.78
N SER A 397 9.79 -3.14 22.44
CA SER A 397 11.21 -3.38 22.76
C SER A 397 11.54 -3.22 24.25
N VAL A 398 10.63 -2.64 25.04
CA VAL A 398 10.82 -2.44 26.48
C VAL A 398 10.56 -3.74 27.22
N GLU A 399 11.47 -4.12 28.12
CA GLU A 399 11.28 -5.27 29.00
C GLU A 399 9.97 -5.15 29.82
N PRO A 400 9.20 -6.24 30.02
CA PRO A 400 7.89 -6.19 30.68
C PRO A 400 7.89 -5.43 32.00
N GLN A 401 8.87 -5.69 32.87
CA GLN A 401 8.98 -5.05 34.18
C GLN A 401 9.25 -3.53 34.09
N LYS A 402 9.92 -3.07 33.02
CA LYS A 402 10.11 -1.64 32.74
C LYS A 402 8.84 -0.99 32.18
N ARG A 403 7.97 -1.75 31.51
CA ARG A 403 6.65 -1.27 31.06
C ARG A 403 5.71 -1.11 32.24
N GLU A 404 5.64 -2.09 33.13
CA GLU A 404 4.84 -1.98 34.36
C GLU A 404 5.27 -0.75 35.18
N LEU A 405 6.58 -0.52 35.31
CA LEU A 405 7.12 0.71 35.91
C LEU A 405 6.58 1.97 35.23
N LEU A 406 6.59 2.00 33.89
CA LEU A 406 6.07 3.14 33.14
C LEU A 406 4.56 3.30 33.32
N ASP A 407 3.78 2.23 33.28
CA ASP A 407 2.32 2.28 33.41
C ASP A 407 1.88 2.85 34.77
N CYS A 408 2.68 2.67 35.82
CA CYS A 408 2.46 3.29 37.15
C CYS A 408 2.79 4.79 37.23
N LEU A 409 3.46 5.37 36.23
CA LEU A 409 3.91 6.77 36.24
C LEU A 409 2.95 7.69 35.46
N SER A 410 2.85 8.94 35.86
CA SER A 410 2.14 9.99 35.11
C SER A 410 2.90 10.39 33.82
N ALA A 411 2.26 11.20 32.96
CA ALA A 411 2.87 11.71 31.72
C ALA A 411 4.17 12.48 31.99
N THR A 412 4.22 13.24 33.08
CA THR A 412 5.43 13.84 33.64
C THR A 412 5.66 13.29 35.04
N PHE A 413 6.88 12.94 35.39
CA PHE A 413 7.20 12.32 36.69
C PHE A 413 8.62 12.66 37.16
N THR A 414 8.85 12.55 38.47
CA THR A 414 10.16 12.79 39.08
C THR A 414 10.94 11.49 39.30
N THR A 415 12.24 11.60 39.61
CA THR A 415 13.02 10.44 40.06
C THR A 415 12.42 9.78 41.30
N ALA A 416 11.83 10.57 42.22
CA ALA A 416 11.20 10.01 43.41
C ALA A 416 9.97 9.16 43.06
N ASP A 417 9.13 9.65 42.15
CA ASP A 417 7.96 8.92 41.66
C ASP A 417 8.37 7.60 40.98
N ALA A 418 9.41 7.65 40.14
CA ALA A 418 9.95 6.46 39.49
C ALA A 418 10.50 5.43 40.48
N ILE A 419 11.17 5.87 41.56
CA ILE A 419 11.68 4.97 42.60
C ILE A 419 10.52 4.34 43.38
N GLN A 420 9.46 5.12 43.65
CA GLN A 420 8.28 4.62 44.33
C GLN A 420 7.53 3.58 43.48
N ALA A 421 7.22 3.91 42.22
CA ALA A 421 6.63 2.97 41.27
C ALA A 421 7.52 1.74 41.05
N GLY A 422 8.85 1.90 41.04
CA GLY A 422 9.81 0.81 40.96
C GLY A 422 9.68 -0.21 42.08
N LYS A 423 9.43 0.24 43.32
CA LYS A 423 9.21 -0.68 44.44
C LYS A 423 7.94 -1.52 44.24
N GLU A 424 6.88 -0.92 43.68
CA GLU A 424 5.59 -1.60 43.44
C GLU A 424 5.72 -2.71 42.39
N VAL A 425 6.63 -2.55 41.42
CA VAL A 425 6.91 -3.56 40.38
C VAL A 425 8.14 -4.44 40.69
N GLY A 426 8.64 -4.40 41.93
CA GLY A 426 9.73 -5.26 42.41
C GLY A 426 11.14 -4.88 41.94
N LEU A 427 11.37 -3.63 41.54
CA LEU A 427 12.67 -3.10 41.15
C LEU A 427 13.41 -2.44 42.32
N SER A 428 14.72 -2.66 42.40
CA SER A 428 15.59 -1.90 43.29
C SER A 428 15.75 -0.45 42.80
N GLU A 429 16.05 0.49 43.71
CA GLU A 429 16.34 1.88 43.34
C GLU A 429 17.44 2.00 42.27
N ARG A 430 18.48 1.17 42.38
CA ARG A 430 19.56 1.10 41.39
C ARG A 430 19.04 0.64 40.02
N SER A 431 18.18 -0.37 40.01
CA SER A 431 17.55 -0.87 38.78
C SER A 431 16.65 0.18 38.14
N VAL A 432 15.88 0.93 38.94
CA VAL A 432 15.07 2.06 38.44
C VAL A 432 15.96 3.10 37.78
N MET A 433 17.07 3.50 38.40
CA MET A 433 17.99 4.48 37.83
C MET A 433 18.59 3.99 36.50
N TYR A 434 18.98 2.72 36.39
CA TYR A 434 19.41 2.13 35.12
C TYR A 434 18.28 2.10 34.08
N SER A 435 17.06 1.77 34.48
CA SER A 435 15.89 1.80 33.60
C SER A 435 15.61 3.21 33.08
N LEU A 436 15.67 4.24 33.91
CA LEU A 436 15.50 5.63 33.46
C LEU A 436 16.56 6.04 32.43
N VAL A 437 17.81 5.63 32.62
CA VAL A 437 18.88 5.87 31.63
C VAL A 437 18.57 5.11 30.34
N ASN A 438 18.25 3.83 30.42
CA ASN A 438 17.95 2.97 29.26
C ASN A 438 16.74 3.48 28.46
N LEU A 439 15.66 3.84 29.15
CA LEU A 439 14.43 4.40 28.56
C LEU A 439 14.68 5.78 27.92
N ALA A 440 15.55 6.60 28.52
CA ALA A 440 15.93 7.89 27.94
C ALA A 440 16.80 7.72 26.68
N THR A 441 17.77 6.80 26.72
CA THR A 441 18.61 6.45 25.55
C THR A 441 17.76 5.95 24.39
N ASN A 442 16.75 5.12 24.69
CA ASN A 442 15.82 4.57 23.69
C ASN A 442 14.69 5.55 23.30
N LYS A 443 14.75 6.82 23.74
CA LYS A 443 13.77 7.87 23.44
C LYS A 443 12.32 7.50 23.80
N ILE A 444 12.12 6.70 24.85
CA ILE A 444 10.81 6.38 25.41
C ILE A 444 10.39 7.45 26.42
N ILE A 445 11.36 8.00 27.14
CA ILE A 445 11.19 9.15 28.02
C ILE A 445 12.19 10.24 27.63
N LYS A 446 11.84 11.49 27.91
CA LYS A 446 12.71 12.65 27.77
C LYS A 446 13.04 13.19 29.15
N LYS A 447 14.32 13.43 29.41
CA LYS A 447 14.75 14.15 30.61
C LYS A 447 14.56 15.64 30.39
N VAL A 448 13.59 16.23 31.08
CA VAL A 448 13.23 17.65 30.94
C VAL A 448 14.25 18.52 31.67
N LYS A 449 14.57 18.15 32.91
CA LYS A 449 15.64 18.74 33.72
C LYS A 449 16.11 17.72 34.78
N ARG A 450 17.04 18.12 35.66
CA ARG A 450 17.61 17.20 36.66
C ARG A 450 16.51 16.63 37.57
N GLY A 451 16.30 15.32 37.48
CA GLY A 451 15.33 14.61 38.31
C GLY A 451 13.88 14.64 37.80
N GLU A 452 13.62 15.23 36.63
CA GLU A 452 12.28 15.32 36.03
C GLU A 452 12.28 14.78 34.61
N TYR A 453 11.27 13.96 34.31
CA TYR A 453 11.11 13.23 33.07
C TYR A 453 9.69 13.40 32.52
N GLU A 454 9.59 13.27 31.21
CA GLU A 454 8.35 13.29 30.44
C GLU A 454 8.29 12.03 29.57
N LYS A 455 7.15 11.35 29.54
CA LYS A 455 6.92 10.25 28.62
C LYS A 455 6.73 10.79 27.21
N LEU A 456 7.42 10.18 26.24
CA LEU A 456 7.30 10.56 24.82
C LEU A 456 6.20 9.76 24.07
N GLN A 457 5.42 8.96 24.80
CA GLN A 457 4.35 8.10 24.29
C GLN A 457 3.01 8.47 24.89
#